data_AF-A0A961V7J0-F1
#
_entry.id   AF-A0A961V7J0-F1
#
_cell.length_a   1.000
_cell.length_b   1.000
_cell.length_c   1.000
_cell.angle_alpha   90.00
_cell.angle_beta   90.00
_cell.angle_gamma   90.00
#
_symmetry.space_group_name_H-M   'P 1'
#
loop_
_entity.id
_entity.type
_entity.pdbx_description
1 polymer ?
#
loop_
_entity_poly.entity_id
_entity_poly.type
_entity_poly.pdbx_seq_one_letter_code
_entity_poly.pdbx_strand_id
1 'polypeptide(L)' 'VSVHPDQRRTGAGRQIMAAAEEWLRGKGVWKVNLMVRTGNEEACGFYGALGYRDSHVTVLERWIDPSKQFAEKP' A
#
# COMPACT_ATOMS: atom_id res chain seq x y z
N VAL A 1 -4.29 2.70 0.51
CA VAL A 1 -5.62 3.31 0.27
C VAL A 1 -6.71 2.34 0.65
N SER A 2 -7.87 2.81 1.12
CA SER A 2 -9.07 1.99 1.36
C SER A 2 -10.30 2.70 0.81
N VAL A 3 -11.26 1.93 0.31
CA VAL A 3 -12.52 2.42 -0.26
C VAL A 3 -13.64 1.54 0.31
N HIS A 4 -14.80 2.15 0.57
CA HIS A 4 -16.00 1.42 0.98
C HIS A 4 -16.30 0.26 0.00
N PRO A 5 -16.71 -0.94 0.46
CA PRO A 5 -16.97 -2.07 -0.43
C PRO A 5 -17.88 -1.74 -1.62
N ASP A 6 -18.95 -0.99 -1.38
CA ASP A 6 -19.92 -0.60 -2.41
C ASP A 6 -19.39 0.42 -3.42
N GLN A 7 -18.25 1.05 -3.12
CA GLN A 7 -17.59 2.03 -3.98
C GLN A 7 -16.36 1.46 -4.66
N ARG A 8 -16.12 0.14 -4.55
CA ARG A 8 -15.01 -0.52 -5.27
C ARG A 8 -15.24 -0.47 -6.78
N ARG A 9 -14.14 -0.47 -7.53
CA ARG A 9 -14.14 -0.46 -9.01
C ARG A 9 -14.76 0.79 -9.67
N THR A 10 -15.08 1.82 -8.90
CA THR A 10 -15.54 3.14 -9.40
C THR A 10 -14.41 4.07 -9.84
N GLY A 11 -13.15 3.67 -9.61
CA GLY A 11 -11.98 4.52 -9.81
C GLY A 11 -11.60 5.39 -8.61
N ALA A 12 -12.38 5.39 -7.51
CA ALA A 12 -12.09 6.17 -6.31
C ALA A 12 -10.67 5.94 -5.76
N GLY A 13 -10.23 4.68 -5.68
CA GLY A 13 -8.86 4.36 -5.23
C GLY A 13 -7.77 5.00 -6.08
N ARG A 14 -7.96 5.04 -7.41
CA ARG A 14 -7.03 5.69 -8.35
C ARG A 14 -7.01 7.21 -8.16
N GLN A 15 -8.17 7.83 -7.96
CA GLN A 15 -8.26 9.26 -7.70
C GLN A 15 -7.55 9.66 -6.39
N ILE A 16 -7.74 8.87 -5.33
CA ILE A 16 -7.05 9.08 -4.05
C ILE A 16 -5.53 9.00 -4.23
N MET A 17 -5.03 7.99 -4.95
CA MET A 17 -3.59 7.84 -5.17
C MET A 17 -3.01 8.96 -6.04
N ALA A 18 -3.72 9.36 -7.10
CA ALA A 18 -3.29 10.46 -7.96
C ALA A 18 -3.17 11.78 -7.18
N ALA A 19 -4.17 12.09 -6.34
CA ALA A 19 -4.14 13.28 -5.49
C ALA A 19 -2.99 13.24 -4.47
N ALA A 20 -2.74 12.07 -3.87
CA ALA A 20 -1.62 11.89 -2.95
C ALA A 20 -0.26 12.09 -3.63
N GLU A 21 -0.07 11.53 -4.83
CA GLU A 21 1.16 11.67 -5.61
C GLU A 21 1.39 13.12 -6.09
N GLU A 22 0.34 13.81 -6.50
CA GLU A 22 0.41 15.23 -6.86
C GLU A 22 0.83 16.09 -5.68
N TRP A 23 0.22 15.86 -4.51
CA TRP A 23 0.59 16.55 -3.27
C TRP A 23 2.05 16.29 -2.90
N LEU A 24 2.51 15.04 -2.96
CA LEU A 24 3.91 14.66 -2.70
C LEU A 24 4.89 15.32 -3.66
N ARG A 25 4.54 15.38 -4.96
CA ARG A 25 5.35 16.06 -5.98
C ARG A 25 5.50 17.54 -5.67
N GLY A 26 4.41 18.21 -5.23
CA GLY A 26 4.45 19.60 -4.77
C GLY A 26 5.34 19.84 -3.55
N LYS A 27 5.69 18.78 -2.80
CA LYS A 27 6.64 18.81 -1.67
C LYS A 27 8.07 18.41 -2.06
N GLY A 28 8.34 18.16 -3.35
CA GLY A 28 9.65 17.71 -3.81
C GLY A 28 9.95 16.23 -3.50
N VAL A 29 8.95 15.43 -3.16
CA VAL A 29 9.13 13.99 -2.95
C VAL A 29 9.16 13.29 -4.31
N TRP A 30 10.20 12.48 -4.56
CA TRP A 30 10.44 11.83 -5.85
C TRP A 30 10.19 10.31 -5.85
N LYS A 31 9.86 9.70 -4.70
CA LYS A 31 9.61 8.26 -4.59
C LYS A 31 8.63 7.93 -3.46
N VAL A 32 7.75 6.97 -3.73
CA VAL A 32 6.85 6.36 -2.75
C VAL A 32 7.13 4.87 -2.70
N ASN A 33 7.21 4.31 -1.48
CA ASN A 33 7.29 2.88 -1.23
C ASN A 33 6.06 2.42 -0.46
N LEU A 34 5.54 1.25 -0.81
CA LEU A 34 4.38 0.64 -0.19
C LEU A 34 4.76 -0.70 0.40
N MET A 35 4.28 -0.98 1.61
CA MET A 35 4.34 -2.31 2.22
C MET A 35 2.98 -2.95 2.05
N VAL A 36 2.92 -3.99 1.21
CA VAL A 36 1.69 -4.76 0.97
C VAL A 36 1.85 -6.10 1.69
N ARG A 37 0.83 -6.49 2.45
CA ARG A 37 0.83 -7.77 3.16
C ARG A 37 0.83 -8.92 2.14
N THR A 38 1.62 -9.96 2.41
CA THR A 38 1.63 -11.20 1.63
C THR A 38 0.21 -11.77 1.50
N GLY A 39 -0.14 -12.26 0.31
CA GLY A 39 -1.49 -12.79 0.03
C GLY A 39 -2.55 -11.74 -0.27
N ASN A 40 -2.15 -10.48 -0.53
CA ASN A 40 -3.07 -9.43 -0.99
C ASN A 40 -2.84 -9.13 -2.47
N GLU A 41 -3.15 -10.10 -3.33
CA GLU A 41 -2.97 -10.00 -4.78
C GLU A 41 -3.82 -8.88 -5.38
N GLU A 42 -5.01 -8.61 -4.81
CA GLU A 42 -5.87 -7.50 -5.25
C GLU A 42 -5.16 -6.15 -5.08
N ALA A 43 -4.52 -5.92 -3.93
CA ALA A 43 -3.75 -4.69 -3.70
C ALA A 43 -2.52 -4.63 -4.62
N CYS A 44 -1.79 -5.73 -4.80
CA CYS A 44 -0.67 -5.78 -5.72
C CYS A 44 -1.09 -5.44 -7.17
N GLY A 45 -2.18 -6.03 -7.66
CA GLY A 45 -2.72 -5.74 -8.98
C GLY A 45 -3.20 -4.30 -9.12
N PHE A 46 -3.84 -3.75 -8.08
CA PHE A 46 -4.26 -2.36 -8.03
C PHE A 46 -3.07 -1.39 -8.15
N TYR A 47 -2.02 -1.56 -7.33
CA TYR A 47 -0.84 -0.69 -7.40
C TYR A 47 -0.03 -0.91 -8.68
N GLY A 48 0.03 -2.14 -9.19
CA GLY A 48 0.63 -2.45 -10.49
C GLY A 48 -0.05 -1.69 -11.64
N ALA A 49 -1.38 -1.61 -11.65
CA ALA A 49 -2.14 -0.83 -12.62
C ALA A 49 -1.91 0.70 -12.50
N LEU A 50 -1.41 1.18 -11.36
CA LEU A 50 -0.98 2.57 -11.15
C LEU A 50 0.50 2.80 -11.52
N GLY A 51 1.23 1.77 -11.93
CA GLY A 51 2.63 1.87 -12.33
C GLY A 51 3.65 1.64 -11.20
N TYR A 52 3.20 1.26 -10.00
CA TYR A 52 4.10 0.79 -8.95
C TYR A 52 4.72 -0.53 -9.36
N ARG A 53 5.97 -0.74 -8.94
CA ARG A 53 6.74 -1.96 -9.25
C ARG A 53 7.34 -2.51 -7.98
N ASP A 54 7.47 -3.84 -7.94
CA ASP A 54 8.27 -4.48 -6.91
C ASP A 54 9.70 -3.95 -6.98
N SER A 55 10.22 -3.50 -5.84
CA SER A 55 11.60 -3.01 -5.72
C SER A 55 12.58 -4.11 -5.33
N HIS A 56 12.13 -5.37 -5.23
CA HIS A 56 12.89 -6.53 -4.80
C HIS A 56 13.55 -6.32 -3.42
N VAL A 57 12.77 -5.78 -2.49
CA VAL A 57 13.21 -5.50 -1.10
C VAL A 57 12.43 -6.36 -0.12
N THR A 58 13.13 -6.91 0.88
CA THR A 58 12.51 -7.62 2.00
C THR A 58 12.36 -6.68 3.19
N VAL A 59 11.17 -6.61 3.77
CA VAL A 59 10.94 -5.92 5.05
C VAL A 59 11.29 -6.89 6.17
N LEU A 60 12.17 -6.46 7.08
CA LEU A 60 12.53 -7.20 8.28
C LEU A 60 11.89 -6.52 9.50
N GLU A 61 11.33 -7.30 10.41
CA GLU A 61 10.80 -6.82 11.68
C GLU A 61 11.30 -7.67 12.84
N ARG A 62 11.31 -7.09 14.04
CA ARG A 62 11.59 -7.80 15.29
C ARG A 62 10.75 -7.18 16.40
N TRP A 63 9.97 -8.02 17.08
CA TRP A 63 9.29 -7.65 18.31
C TRP A 63 10.30 -7.66 19.46
N ILE A 64 10.55 -6.50 20.07
CA ILE A 64 11.47 -6.38 21.22
C ILE A 64 10.82 -6.90 22.50
N ASP A 65 9.49 -6.75 22.61
CA ASP A 65 8.65 -7.37 23.62
C ASP A 65 7.70 -8.38 22.93
N PRO A 66 7.98 -9.70 23.02
CA PRO A 66 7.15 -10.73 22.42
C PRO A 66 5.71 -10.74 22.93
N SER A 67 5.45 -10.22 24.14
CA SER A 67 4.09 -10.20 24.72
C SER A 67 3.13 -9.28 23.98
N LYS A 68 3.66 -8.38 23.14
CA LYS A 68 2.87 -7.44 22.33
C LYS A 68 2.58 -7.95 20.93
N GLN A 69 3.18 -9.07 20.52
CA GLN A 69 2.96 -9.61 19.19
C GLN A 69 1.51 -10.05 19.07
N PHE A 70 0.77 -9.43 18.14
CA PHE A 70 -0.56 -9.87 17.81
C PHE A 70 -0.46 -11.25 17.14
N ALA A 71 -1.32 -12.20 17.56
CA ALA A 71 -1.47 -13.46 16.86
C ALA A 71 -1.87 -13.16 15.40
N GLU A 72 -1.15 -13.75 14.44
CA GLU A 72 -1.55 -13.68 13.03
C GLU A 72 -2.97 -14.23 12.91
N LYS A 73 -3.88 -13.44 12.33
CA LYS A 73 -5.19 -13.97 11.94
C LYS A 73 -4.95 -14.97 10.79
N PRO A 74 -5.55 -16.17 10.86
CA PRO A 74 -5.44 -17.17 9.80
C PRO A 74 -5.99 -16.65 8.47
#